data_AF-A0A150H5X1-F1
#
_entry.id   AF-A0A150H5X1-F1
#
_cell.length_a   1.000
_cell.length_b   1.000
_cell.length_c   1.000
_cell.angle_alpha   90.00
_cell.angle_beta   90.00
_cell.angle_gamma   90.00
#
_symmetry.space_group_name_H-M   'P 1'
#
loop_
_entity.id
_entity.type
_entity.pdbx_description
1 polymer ?
#
loop_
_entity_poly.entity_id
_entity_poly.type
_entity_poly.pdbx_seq_one_letter_code
_entity_poly.pdbx_strand_id
1 'polypeptide(L)'
;MKDILIEGHRILTTDDVADAVLTYAQRLNQTGSTDIVEFPSIDDGALSVCRMLLGSGIPVAVLDATTSLASDILGADRACAEISRRTAALA
;
A
#
# COMPACT_ATOMS: atom_id res chain seq x y z
N MET A 1 2.55 -10.88 -5.40
CA MET A 1 3.02 -9.47 -5.33
C MET A 1 2.13 -8.63 -6.21
N LYS A 2 1.92 -7.37 -5.81
CA LYS A 2 1.01 -6.44 -6.48
C LYS A 2 1.69 -5.10 -6.72
N ASP A 3 1.30 -4.45 -7.80
CA ASP A 3 1.66 -3.08 -8.11
C ASP A 3 0.56 -2.15 -7.62
N ILE A 4 0.94 -1.19 -6.77
CA ILE A 4 0.11 -0.02 -6.47
C ILE A 4 0.36 1.02 -7.55
N LEU A 5 -0.70 1.48 -8.22
CA LEU A 5 -0.65 2.50 -9.26
C LEU A 5 -1.12 3.86 -8.74
N ILE A 6 -0.28 4.88 -8.91
CA ILE A 6 -0.58 6.28 -8.55
C ILE A 6 0.11 7.21 -9.54
N GLU A 7 -0.64 8.12 -10.18
CA GLU A 7 -0.10 9.19 -11.04
C GLU A 7 0.96 8.70 -12.07
N GLY A 8 0.77 7.50 -12.62
CA GLY A 8 1.69 6.89 -13.59
C GLY A 8 2.89 6.16 -12.98
N HIS A 9 3.05 6.17 -11.66
CA HIS A 9 4.04 5.38 -10.93
C HIS A 9 3.52 3.98 -10.59
N ARG A 10 4.42 3.01 -10.57
CA ARG A 10 4.18 1.62 -10.16
C ARG A 10 5.03 1.32 -8.95
N ILE A 11 4.39 0.96 -7.84
CA ILE A 11 5.07 0.63 -6.59
C ILE A 11 4.80 -0.84 -6.29
N LEU A 12 5.83 -1.66 -6.40
CA LEU A 12 5.72 -3.09 -6.18
C LEU A 12 5.79 -3.38 -4.68
N THR A 13 4.84 -4.16 -4.15
CA THR A 13 4.85 -4.62 -2.76
C THR A 13 4.19 -6.00 -2.62
N THR A 14 4.10 -6.52 -1.40
CA THR A 14 3.44 -7.79 -1.14
C THR A 14 1.93 -7.67 -1.31
N ASP A 15 1.26 -8.80 -1.51
CA ASP A 15 -0.18 -8.81 -1.75
C ASP A 15 -0.95 -8.27 -0.54
N ASP A 16 -0.57 -8.72 0.65
CA ASP A 16 -1.18 -8.31 1.91
C ASP A 16 -1.02 -6.81 2.18
N VAL A 17 0.15 -6.24 1.87
CA VAL A 17 0.38 -4.80 2.03
C VAL A 17 -0.46 -4.01 1.03
N ALA A 18 -0.50 -4.42 -0.24
CA ALA A 18 -1.29 -3.73 -1.26
C ALA A 18 -2.80 -3.75 -0.94
N ASP A 19 -3.31 -4.89 -0.48
CA ASP A 19 -4.72 -5.04 -0.10
C ASP A 19 -5.07 -4.23 1.16
N ALA A 20 -4.17 -4.21 2.16
CA ALA A 20 -4.33 -3.39 3.35
C ALA A 20 -4.33 -1.89 3.01
N VAL A 21 -3.43 -1.44 2.14
CA VAL A 21 -3.38 -0.05 1.64
C VAL A 21 -4.70 0.32 0.94
N LEU A 22 -5.18 -0.52 0.02
CA LEU A 22 -6.40 -0.22 -0.74
C LEU A 22 -7.62 -0.14 0.17
N THR A 23 -7.72 -1.07 1.13
CA THR A 23 -8.78 -1.07 2.14
C THR A 23 -8.72 0.19 3.01
N TYR A 24 -7.53 0.60 3.43
CA TYR A 24 -7.36 1.81 4.23
C TYR A 24 -7.72 3.08 3.45
N ALA A 25 -7.28 3.17 2.19
CA ALA A 25 -7.63 4.27 1.29
C ALA A 25 -9.16 4.38 1.10
N GLN A 26 -9.85 3.25 0.98
CA GLN A 26 -11.32 3.22 0.93
C GLN A 26 -11.95 3.80 2.21
N ARG A 27 -11.44 3.44 3.40
CA ARG A 27 -11.94 3.98 4.68
C ARG A 27 -11.68 5.47 4.84
N LEU A 28 -10.50 5.95 4.45
CA LEU A 28 -10.17 7.37 4.44
C LEU A 28 -11.10 8.16 3.52
N ASN A 29 -11.40 7.61 2.34
CA ASN A 29 -12.40 8.20 1.42
C ASN A 29 -13.79 8.29 2.06
N GLN A 30 -14.26 7.23 2.72
CA GLN A 30 -15.57 7.20 3.38
C GLN A 30 -15.69 8.23 4.52
N THR A 31 -14.60 8.47 5.25
CA THR A 31 -14.57 9.38 6.40
C THR A 31 -14.14 10.81 6.01
N GLY A 32 -13.86 11.08 4.73
CA GLY A 32 -13.36 12.38 4.27
C GLY A 32 -12.01 12.77 4.85
N SER A 33 -11.20 11.79 5.27
CA SER A 33 -9.92 11.99 5.95
C SER A 33 -8.74 11.70 5.03
N THR A 34 -7.54 12.08 5.49
CA THR A 34 -6.26 11.78 4.82
C THR A 34 -5.24 11.28 5.83
N ASP A 35 -4.40 10.33 5.47
CA ASP A 35 -3.28 9.86 6.30
C ASP A 35 -2.08 9.45 5.43
N ILE A 36 -0.89 9.38 6.03
CA ILE A 36 0.31 8.84 5.41
C ILE A 36 0.57 7.44 5.94
N VAL A 37 0.65 6.49 5.02
CA VAL A 37 1.10 5.12 5.31
C VAL A 37 2.53 4.92 4.86
N GLU A 38 3.23 4.05 5.56
CA GLU A 38 4.58 3.64 5.24
C GLU A 38 4.63 2.12 5.12
N PHE A 39 5.24 1.62 4.04
CA PHE A 39 5.37 0.19 3.83
C PHE A 39 6.62 -0.15 2.99
N PRO A 40 7.19 -1.34 3.20
CA PRO A 40 8.25 -1.87 2.35
C PRO A 40 7.77 -2.06 0.90
N SER A 41 8.64 -1.70 -0.05
CA SER A 41 8.35 -1.76 -1.47
C SER A 41 9.60 -2.13 -2.26
N ILE A 42 9.41 -2.40 -3.55
CA ILE A 42 10.49 -2.55 -4.51
C ILE A 42 10.33 -1.44 -5.55
N ASP A 43 11.38 -0.64 -5.70
CA ASP A 43 11.47 0.44 -6.68
C ASP A 43 12.71 0.20 -7.54
N ASP A 44 12.52 0.17 -8.87
CA ASP A 44 13.56 -0.18 -9.85
C ASP A 44 14.38 -1.44 -9.49
N GLY A 45 13.70 -2.47 -8.95
CA GLY A 45 14.31 -3.73 -8.54
C GLY A 45 15.07 -3.70 -7.21
N ALA A 46 15.15 -2.56 -6.53
CA ALA A 46 15.78 -2.42 -5.23
C ALA A 46 14.74 -2.37 -4.09
N LEU A 47 15.08 -2.95 -2.94
CA LEU A 47 14.27 -2.78 -1.73
C LEU A 47 14.26 -1.30 -1.31
N SER A 48 13.07 -0.79 -1.05
CA SER A 48 12.81 0.59 -0.66
C SER A 48 11.68 0.66 0.36
N VAL A 49 11.43 1.86 0.89
CA VAL A 49 10.31 2.15 1.77
C VAL A 49 9.47 3.23 1.12
N CYS A 50 8.22 2.89 0.82
CA CYS A 50 7.25 3.83 0.27
C CYS A 50 6.55 4.56 1.42
N ARG A 51 6.50 5.90 1.33
CA ARG A 51 5.68 6.75 2.20
C ARG A 51 4.63 7.43 1.34
N MET A 52 3.37 7.07 1.54
CA MET A 52 2.30 7.36 0.61
C MET A 52 1.16 8.10 1.30
N LEU A 53 0.83 9.28 0.77
CA LEU A 53 -0.36 10.02 1.17
C LEU A 53 -1.59 9.35 0.57
N LEU A 54 -2.53 8.98 1.43
CA LEU A 54 -3.84 8.45 1.08
C LEU A 54 -4.90 9.45 1.51
N GLY A 55 -5.98 9.55 0.74
CA GLY A 55 -7.01 10.52 1.04
C GLY A 55 -8.16 10.54 0.07
N SER A 56 -9.12 11.41 0.37
CA SER A 56 -10.25 11.67 -0.51
C SER A 56 -9.80 12.29 -1.83
N GLY A 57 -10.32 11.77 -2.95
CA GLY A 57 -10.04 12.30 -4.29
C GLY A 57 -8.70 11.88 -4.91
N ILE A 58 -7.89 11.07 -4.23
CA ILE A 58 -6.67 10.48 -4.79
C ILE A 58 -6.99 9.07 -5.29
N PRO A 59 -7.00 8.81 -6.62
CA PRO A 59 -7.24 7.48 -7.14
C PRO A 59 -6.05 6.57 -6.83
N VAL A 60 -6.34 5.39 -6.29
CA VAL A 60 -5.36 4.33 -6.04
C VAL A 60 -5.91 3.06 -6.68
N ALA A 61 -5.09 2.39 -7.48
CA ALA A 61 -5.40 1.08 -8.04
C ALA A 61 -4.34 0.07 -7.66
N VAL A 62 -4.74 -1.20 -7.61
CA VAL A 62 -3.86 -2.33 -7.35
C VAL A 62 -4.01 -3.32 -8.49
N LEU A 63 -2.88 -3.80 -9.01
CA LEU A 63 -2.82 -4.78 -10.08
C LEU A 63 -1.93 -5.95 -9.65
N ASP A 64 -2.22 -7.15 -10.15
CA ASP A 64 -1.29 -8.25 -10.03
C ASP A 64 0.02 -7.92 -10.75
N ALA A 65 1.15 -8.05 -10.05
CA ALA A 65 2.44 -7.76 -10.63
C ALA A 65 2.80 -8.85 -11.65
N THR A 66 3.24 -8.44 -12.84
CA THR A 66 3.74 -9.37 -13.88
C THR A 66 5.09 -9.98 -13.51
N THR A 67 5.80 -9.37 -12.55
CA THR A 67 7.10 -9.82 -12.06
C THR A 67 6.92 -10.43 -10.69
N SER A 68 7.13 -11.75 -10.58
CA SER A 68 7.22 -12.44 -9.30
C SER A 68 8.69 -12.53 -8.90
N LEU A 69 9.17 -11.54 -8.13
CA LEU A 69 10.39 -11.71 -7.35
C LEU A 69 10.03 -12.66 -6.20
N ALA A 70 10.77 -13.77 -6.07
CA ALA A 70 10.66 -14.70 -4.95
C ALA A 70 11.30 -14.09 -3.68
N SER A 71 10.91 -12.86 -3.34
CA SER A 71 11.54 -12.05 -2.30
C SER A 71 10.58 -11.86 -1.15
N ASP A 72 10.97 -12.37 0.03
CA ASP A 72 10.38 -11.95 1.30
C ASP A 72 10.73 -10.48 1.52
N ILE A 73 9.76 -9.58 1.32
CA ILE A 73 9.96 -8.16 1.61
C ILE A 73 9.91 -7.98 3.13
N LEU A 74 11.09 -7.86 3.76
CA LEU A 74 11.22 -7.74 5.20
C LEU A 74 10.38 -6.57 5.74
N GLY A 75 9.56 -6.85 6.76
CA GLY A 75 8.72 -5.85 7.42
C GLY A 75 7.32 -5.70 6.81
N ALA A 76 7.00 -6.40 5.73
CA ALA A 76 5.66 -6.38 5.12
C ALA A 76 4.56 -6.76 6.13
N ASP A 77 4.76 -7.82 6.92
CA ASP A 77 3.79 -8.26 7.93
C ASP A 77 3.51 -7.16 8.96
N ARG A 78 4.55 -6.47 9.42
CA ARG A 78 4.43 -5.38 10.39
C ARG A 78 3.69 -4.19 9.78
N ALA A 79 4.00 -3.84 8.53
CA ALA A 79 3.31 -2.76 7.82
C ALA A 79 1.83 -3.09 7.60
N CYS A 80 1.53 -4.32 7.15
CA CYS A 80 0.17 -4.81 6.98
C CYS A 80 -0.63 -4.76 8.29
N ALA A 81 -0.04 -5.25 9.40
CA ALA A 81 -0.68 -5.24 10.71
C ALA A 81 -0.97 -3.80 11.20
N GLU A 82 -0.03 -2.87 11.00
CA GLU A 82 -0.20 -1.47 11.39
C GLU A 82 -1.28 -0.76 10.55
N ILE A 83 -1.27 -0.93 9.23
CA ILE A 83 -2.28 -0.35 8.34
C ILE A 83 -3.66 -0.91 8.68
N SER A 84 -3.77 -2.21 8.92
CA SER A 84 -5.02 -2.87 9.33
C SER A 84 -5.51 -2.34 10.68
N ARG A 85 -4.61 -2.14 11.66
CA ARG A 85 -4.94 -1.54 12.96
C ARG A 85 -5.49 -0.12 12.81
N ARG A 86 -4.87 0.72 12.00
CA ARG A 86 -5.35 2.09 11.73
C ARG A 86 -6.70 2.08 11.02
N THR A 87 -6.88 1.17 10.06
CA THR A 87 -8.15 0.96 9.36
C THR A 87 -9.29 0.65 10.35
N ALA A 88 -9.05 -0.25 11.29
CA ALA A 88 -10.03 -0.61 12.32
C ALA A 88 -10.34 0.53 13.30
N ALA A 89 -9.41 1.47 13.50
CA ALA A 89 -9.62 2.63 14.36
C ALA A 89 -10.47 3.74 13.71
N LEU A 90 -10.71 3.68 12.40
CA LEU A 90 -11.61 4.58 11.67
C LEU A 90 -13.06 4.06 11.62
N ALA A 91 -13.38 2.99 12.38
CA ALA A 91 -14.71 2.38 12.44
C ALA A 91 -15.72 3.20 13.24
#